data_AF-A0AAP7W4U1-F1
#
_entry.id   AF-A0AAP7W4U1-F1
#
_cell.length_a   1.000
_cell.length_b   1.000
_cell.length_c   1.000
_cell.angle_alpha   90.00
_cell.angle_beta   90.00
_cell.angle_gamma   90.00
#
_symmetry.space_group_name_H-M   'P 1'
#
loop_
_entity.id
_entity.type
_entity.pdbx_description
1 polymer ?
#
loop_
_entity_poly.entity_id
_entity_poly.type
_entity_poly.pdbx_seq_one_letter_code
_entity_poly.pdbx_strand_id
1 'polypeptide(L)' 'MKEELKQVEKYRKTFREEPYRFLVARIAIHCYKDKVKNKTELYKKVNDILLQQQLKPVSFGFIKTNL' A
#
# COMPACT_ATOMS: atom_id res chain seq x y z
N MET A 1 4.82 -7.52 -11.01
CA MET A 1 5.02 -6.99 -9.63
C MET A 1 5.34 -5.49 -9.61
N LYS A 2 6.09 -4.94 -10.58
CA LYS A 2 6.48 -3.52 -10.59
C LYS A 2 5.54 -2.58 -11.35
N GLU A 3 4.67 -3.07 -12.23
CA GLU A 3 3.99 -2.19 -13.21
C GLU A 3 2.96 -1.25 -12.57
N GLU A 4 2.02 -1.77 -11.77
CA GLU A 4 1.00 -0.94 -11.13
C GLU A 4 1.60 0.01 -10.08
N LEU A 5 2.55 -0.48 -9.27
CA LEU A 5 3.24 0.35 -8.28
C LEU A 5 4.07 1.46 -8.94
N LYS A 6 4.73 1.17 -10.08
CA LYS A 6 5.46 2.18 -10.88
C LYS A 6 4.54 3.20 -11.53
N GLN A 7 3.34 2.79 -11.95
CA GLN A 7 2.36 3.72 -12.49
C GLN A 7 1.90 4.68 -11.39
N VAL A 8 1.66 4.17 -10.17
CA VAL A 8 1.33 4.97 -9.01
C VAL A 8 2.46 5.96 -8.69
N GLU A 9 3.73 5.54 -8.69
CA GLU A 9 4.87 6.45 -8.48
C GLU A 9 4.90 7.66 -9.41
N LYS A 10 4.39 7.56 -10.65
CA LYS A 10 4.29 8.72 -11.56
C LYS A 10 3.33 9.78 -11.04
N TYR A 11 2.29 9.37 -10.31
CA TYR A 11 1.31 10.26 -9.69
C TYR A 11 1.77 10.85 -8.35
N ARG A 12 2.92 10.40 -7.81
CA ARG A 12 3.48 10.94 -6.56
C ARG A 12 3.73 12.45 -6.62
N LYS A 13 4.12 12.98 -7.79
CA LYS A 13 4.32 14.43 -7.99
C LYS A 13 3.02 15.20 -8.16
N THR A 14 1.92 14.52 -8.51
CA THR A 14 0.63 15.13 -8.82
C THR A 14 -0.31 15.12 -7.60
N PHE A 15 -0.22 14.11 -6.75
CA PHE A 15 -1.06 13.97 -5.56
C PHE A 15 -0.35 14.45 -4.29
N ARG A 16 -1.13 15.01 -3.36
CA ARG A 16 -0.66 15.23 -1.98
C ARG A 16 -0.26 13.90 -1.34
N GLU A 17 0.71 13.94 -0.42
CA GLU A 17 1.31 12.75 0.19
C GLU A 17 0.27 11.82 0.84
N GLU A 18 -0.79 12.39 1.42
CA GLU A 18 -1.84 11.66 2.13
C GLU A 18 -2.76 10.83 1.21
N PRO A 19 -3.42 11.39 0.17
CA PRO A 19 -4.19 10.58 -0.79
C PRO A 19 -3.31 9.58 -1.56
N TYR A 20 -2.06 9.95 -1.84
CA TYR A 20 -1.09 9.06 -2.49
C TYR A 20 -0.78 7.83 -1.63
N ARG A 21 -0.52 8.03 -0.33
CA ARG A 21 -0.32 6.96 0.65
C ARG A 21 -1.48 5.97 0.69
N PHE A 22 -2.72 6.46 0.74
CA PHE A 22 -3.89 5.57 0.78
C PHE A 22 -4.08 4.80 -0.54
N LEU A 23 -3.74 5.40 -1.68
CA LEU A 23 -3.80 4.73 -2.97
C LEU A 23 -2.80 3.57 -3.04
N VAL A 24 -1.53 3.83 -2.67
CA VAL A 24 -0.47 2.81 -2.62
C VAL A 24 -0.86 1.69 -1.66
N ALA A 25 -1.39 2.03 -0.49
CA ALA A 25 -1.86 1.05 0.48
C ALA A 25 -2.99 0.17 -0.07
N ARG A 26 -4.00 0.74 -0.74
CA ARG A 26 -5.11 -0.04 -1.33
C ARG A 26 -4.63 -0.97 -2.45
N ILE A 27 -3.74 -0.50 -3.31
CA ILE A 27 -3.17 -1.30 -4.41
C ILE A 27 -2.33 -2.44 -3.84
N ALA A 28 -1.51 -2.17 -2.81
CA ALA A 28 -0.76 -3.20 -2.12
C ALA A 28 -1.71 -4.22 -1.46
N ILE A 29 -2.76 -3.78 -0.75
CA ILE A 29 -3.74 -4.69 -0.17
C ILE A 29 -4.36 -5.59 -1.26
N HIS A 30 -4.81 -5.01 -2.37
CA HIS A 30 -5.41 -5.78 -3.47
C HIS A 30 -4.43 -6.76 -4.13
N CYS A 31 -3.17 -6.35 -4.32
CA CYS A 31 -2.12 -7.20 -4.90
C CYS A 31 -1.70 -8.37 -4.00
N TYR A 32 -1.73 -8.17 -2.68
CA TYR A 32 -1.17 -9.12 -1.72
C TYR A 32 -2.22 -9.89 -0.91
N LYS A 33 -3.50 -9.48 -0.90
CA LYS A 33 -4.57 -10.17 -0.14
C LYS A 33 -4.69 -11.65 -0.49
N ASP A 34 -4.52 -12.02 -1.77
CA ASP A 34 -4.55 -13.41 -2.25
C ASP A 34 -3.22 -14.14 -2.07
N LYS A 35 -2.12 -13.41 -1.81
CA LYS A 35 -0.75 -13.96 -1.68
C LYS A 35 -0.31 -14.20 -0.24
N VAL A 36 -1.06 -13.72 0.75
CA VAL A 36 -0.73 -13.88 2.17
C VAL A 36 -1.87 -14.59 2.90
N LYS A 37 -1.53 -15.62 3.68
CA LYS A 37 -2.52 -16.33 4.50
C LYS A 37 -3.03 -15.50 5.67
N ASN A 38 -2.23 -14.55 6.16
CA ASN A 38 -2.50 -13.82 7.39
C ASN A 38 -2.59 -12.31 7.20
N LYS A 39 -3.57 -11.69 7.85
CA LYS A 39 -3.78 -10.23 7.86
C LYS A 39 -2.57 -9.48 8.44
N THR A 40 -1.90 -10.08 9.43
CA THR A 40 -0.66 -9.53 10.01
C THR A 40 0.50 -9.51 9.02
N GLU A 41 0.62 -10.52 8.16
CA GLU A 41 1.62 -10.54 7.10
C GLU A 41 1.29 -9.54 6.00
N LEU A 42 0.00 -9.43 5.63
CA LEU A 42 -0.47 -8.39 4.72
C LEU A 42 -0.09 -7.00 5.23
N TYR A 43 -0.30 -6.76 6.52
CA TYR A 43 0.07 -5.51 7.18
C TYR A 43 1.55 -5.21 7.14
N LYS A 44 2.39 -6.19 7.47
CA LYS A 44 3.85 -6.01 7.38
C LYS A 44 4.26 -5.68 5.94
N LYS A 45 3.77 -6.42 4.94
CA LYS A 45 4.10 -6.18 3.51
C LYS A 45 3.64 -4.81 3.01
N VAL A 46 2.40 -4.42 3.31
CA VAL A 46 1.85 -3.13 2.88
C VAL A 46 2.65 -1.99 3.50
N ASN A 47 2.98 -2.07 4.79
CA ASN A 47 3.78 -1.04 5.43
C ASN A 47 5.24 -1.02 4.98
N ASP A 48 5.83 -2.18 4.68
CA ASP A 48 7.17 -2.26 4.11
C ASP A 48 7.23 -1.52 2.75
N ILE A 49 6.24 -1.75 1.88
CA ILE A 49 6.12 -1.05 0.59
C ILE A 49 5.93 0.46 0.77
N LEU A 50 5.10 0.88 1.73
CA LEU A 50 4.92 2.29 2.05
C LEU A 50 6.24 2.94 2.51
N LEU A 51 6.97 2.27 3.40
CA LEU A 51 8.27 2.74 3.90
C LEU A 51 9.32 2.80 2.79
N GLN A 52 9.35 1.82 1.88
CA GLN A 52 10.22 1.86 0.69
C GLN A 52 9.93 3.05 -0.21
N GLN A 53 8.67 3.50 -0.28
CA GLN A 53 8.29 4.72 -0.99
C GLN A 53 8.46 6.01 -0.17
N GLN A 54 9.03 5.93 1.04
CA GLN A 54 9.15 7.04 2.00
C GLN A 54 7.78 7.63 2.38
N LEU A 55 6.76 6.78 2.50
CA LEU A 55 5.41 7.13 2.92
C LEU A 55 5.16 6.68 4.36
N LYS A 56 4.22 7.35 5.03
CA LYS A 56 3.81 6.96 6.38
C LYS A 56 3.12 5.58 6.37
N PRO A 57 3.42 4.69 7.34
CA PRO A 57 2.77 3.39 7.45
C PRO A 57 1.30 3.55 7.81
N VAL A 58 0.41 2.73 7.26
CA VAL A 58 -1.03 2.72 7.58
C VAL A 58 -1.32 1.87 8.80
N SER A 59 -2.43 2.17 9.49
CA SER A 59 -2.89 1.41 10.66
C SER A 59 -3.46 0.06 10.26
N PHE A 60 -3.37 -0.93 11.16
CA PHE A 60 -3.91 -2.28 10.91
C PHE A 60 -5.43 -2.26 10.61
N GLY A 61 -6.17 -1.34 11.25
CA GLY A 61 -7.59 -1.11 10.97
C GLY A 61 -7.88 -0.67 9.54
N PHE A 62 -6.97 0.06 8.89
CA PHE A 62 -7.11 0.47 7.49
C PHE A 62 -7.12 -0.76 6.57
N ILE A 63 -6.23 -1.71 6.84
CA ILE A 63 -6.15 -2.97 6.09
C ILE A 63 -7.40 -3.80 6.33
N LYS A 64 -7.86 -3.91 7.58
CA LYS A 64 -9.09 -4.65 7.91
C LYS A 64 -10.34 -4.06 7.22
N THR A 65 -10.36 -2.75 6.97
CA THR A 65 -11.48 -2.05 6.32
C THR A 65 -11.45 -2.16 4.80
N ASN A 66 -10.28 -2.40 4.20
CA ASN A 66 -10.07 -2.46 2.75
C ASN A 66 -9.80 -3.89 2.24
N LEU A 67 -10.05 -4.90 3.07
CA LEU A 67 -9.94 -6.33 2.77
C LEU A 67 -11.28 -6.84 2.23
#